data_AF-A0AA96XPD9-F1
#
_entry.id   AF-A0AA96XPD9-F1
#
_cell.length_a   1.000
_cell.length_b   1.000
_cell.length_c   1.000
_cell.angle_alpha   90.00
_cell.angle_beta   90.00
_cell.angle_gamma   90.00
#
_symmetry.space_group_name_H-M   'P 1'
#
loop_
_entity.id
_entity.type
_entity.pdbx_description
1 polymer ?
#
loop_
_entity_poly.entity_id
_entity_poly.type
_entity_poly.pdbx_seq_one_letter_code
_entity_poly.pdbx_strand_id
1 'polypeptide(L)'
;MGYFAVPYDIHFDDTMAYGSHHFLTNFKFQCAGREHLLFSPDVFDVPEFRRDFDQVLLLTYEGYSRNLAPANLGDRLVVLTTLEERGAVSIRFCFRTLKSDGTPVACGFQTVLCADRTSGALCSFPESFLRCFDSLSGIFERAGARSFRDCVQQGGSALKEVFPESIRALAKSLLADPASLGTSRVVSLEGASAASAAKSPDALVLPPGATAFLFAGQGSFEPGLYLQLKALDPDLEGELQGVAAACRAAGVEAEPLLAARDVSDVRRALDELPQLDQLGIYLSGVLGARWMQRQGRARTCSWGTASGRLPR
;
A
#
# COMPACT_ATOMS: atom_id res chain seq x y z
N MET A 1 -15.08 -4.95 -19.23
CA MET A 1 -13.64 -4.95 -18.85
C MET A 1 -13.56 -4.37 -17.47
N GLY A 2 -12.92 -5.09 -16.56
CA GLY A 2 -12.73 -4.69 -15.19
C GLY A 2 -11.32 -4.16 -14.92
N TYR A 3 -11.15 -3.66 -13.71
CA TYR A 3 -9.89 -3.15 -13.17
C TYR A 3 -9.77 -3.65 -11.73
N PHE A 4 -8.57 -4.00 -11.29
CA PHE A 4 -8.30 -4.12 -9.88
C PHE A 4 -7.92 -2.74 -9.32
N ALA A 5 -8.73 -2.21 -8.42
CA ALA A 5 -8.60 -0.85 -7.90
C ALA A 5 -8.03 -0.85 -6.48
N VAL A 6 -7.03 0.00 -6.26
CA VAL A 6 -6.37 0.20 -4.96
C VAL A 6 -6.32 1.71 -4.66
N PRO A 7 -6.84 2.18 -3.51
CA PRO A 7 -6.63 3.55 -3.07
C PRO A 7 -5.16 3.76 -2.66
N TYR A 8 -4.64 4.94 -2.92
CA TYR A 8 -3.29 5.31 -2.50
C TYR A 8 -3.28 6.76 -2.01
N ASP A 9 -2.85 6.99 -0.77
CA ASP A 9 -2.67 8.33 -0.22
C ASP A 9 -1.20 8.75 -0.40
N ILE A 10 -0.96 9.97 -0.87
CA ILE A 10 0.41 10.50 -0.97
C ILE A 10 0.92 10.83 0.43
N HIS A 11 1.98 10.15 0.85
CA HIS A 11 2.64 10.35 2.12
C HIS A 11 3.80 11.34 2.01
N PHE A 12 4.37 11.75 3.14
CA PHE A 12 5.48 12.69 3.16
C PHE A 12 6.74 12.13 2.45
N ASP A 13 7.05 10.85 2.67
CA ASP A 13 8.17 10.13 2.02
C ASP A 13 7.94 9.87 0.52
N ASP A 14 6.74 10.13 0.03
CA ASP A 14 6.43 10.11 -1.39
C ASP A 14 6.77 11.43 -2.08
N THR A 15 7.08 12.50 -1.34
CA THR A 15 7.25 13.85 -1.88
C THR A 15 8.70 14.30 -2.02
N MET A 16 8.92 15.24 -2.94
CA MET A 16 10.17 15.98 -3.08
C MET A 16 10.11 17.31 -2.33
N ALA A 17 11.28 17.93 -2.11
CA ALA A 17 11.39 19.22 -1.43
C ALA A 17 10.56 20.36 -2.07
N TYR A 18 10.18 20.22 -3.35
CA TYR A 18 9.36 21.18 -4.08
C TYR A 18 7.85 20.84 -4.11
N GLY A 19 7.40 19.90 -3.25
CA GLY A 19 5.98 19.78 -2.86
C GLY A 19 5.13 18.76 -3.66
N SER A 20 5.64 18.20 -4.76
CA SER A 20 4.97 17.11 -5.48
C SER A 20 5.62 15.75 -5.21
N HIS A 21 4.93 14.67 -5.53
CA HIS A 21 5.47 13.31 -5.43
C HIS A 21 6.77 13.15 -6.22
N HIS A 22 7.73 12.42 -5.65
CA HIS A 22 8.95 11.94 -6.30
C HIS A 22 8.60 11.08 -7.51
N PHE A 23 9.30 11.23 -8.64
CA PHE A 23 8.99 10.46 -9.85
C PHE A 23 9.09 8.93 -9.63
N LEU A 24 9.97 8.49 -8.72
CA LEU A 24 10.06 7.09 -8.29
C LEU A 24 8.84 6.60 -7.49
N THR A 25 8.06 7.50 -6.88
CA THR A 25 6.80 7.15 -6.23
C THR A 25 5.82 6.51 -7.21
N ASN A 26 5.93 6.79 -8.52
CA ASN A 26 5.12 6.06 -9.48
C ASN A 26 5.36 4.54 -9.46
N PHE A 27 6.58 4.08 -9.16
CA PHE A 27 6.84 2.66 -8.98
C PHE A 27 6.27 2.15 -7.66
N LYS A 28 6.17 2.98 -6.61
CA LYS A 28 5.40 2.64 -5.40
C LYS A 28 3.92 2.43 -5.73
N PHE A 29 3.31 3.25 -6.59
CA PHE A 29 1.93 3.04 -7.06
C PHE A 29 1.77 1.69 -7.76
N GLN A 30 2.72 1.34 -8.63
CA GLN A 30 2.71 0.06 -9.35
C GLN A 30 2.90 -1.13 -8.41
N CYS A 31 3.84 -1.04 -7.46
CA CYS A 31 4.01 -2.07 -6.44
C CYS A 31 2.76 -2.22 -5.59
N ALA A 32 2.13 -1.12 -5.16
CA ALA A 32 0.87 -1.16 -4.41
C ALA A 32 -0.22 -1.88 -5.20
N GLY A 33 -0.42 -1.54 -6.48
CA GLY A 33 -1.39 -2.22 -7.36
C GLY A 33 -1.12 -3.72 -7.50
N ARG A 34 0.15 -4.09 -7.72
CA ARG A 34 0.57 -5.48 -7.93
C ARG A 34 0.49 -6.32 -6.66
N GLU A 35 1.00 -5.81 -5.55
CA GLU A 35 1.02 -6.53 -4.27
C GLU A 35 -0.38 -6.72 -3.73
N HIS A 36 -1.22 -5.67 -3.77
CA HIS A 36 -2.62 -5.84 -3.36
C HIS A 36 -3.34 -6.84 -4.27
N LEU A 37 -3.05 -6.88 -5.57
CA LEU A 37 -3.65 -7.89 -6.45
C LEU A 37 -3.19 -9.30 -6.06
N LEU A 38 -1.87 -9.53 -5.99
CA LEU A 38 -1.27 -10.86 -5.73
C LEU A 38 -1.55 -11.41 -4.33
N PHE A 39 -1.77 -10.54 -3.35
CA PHE A 39 -2.04 -10.92 -1.96
C PHE A 39 -3.46 -10.57 -1.52
N SER A 40 -4.35 -10.22 -2.46
CA SER A 40 -5.77 -10.04 -2.14
C SER A 40 -6.38 -11.38 -1.76
N PRO A 41 -7.06 -11.49 -0.61
CA PRO A 41 -7.77 -12.70 -0.26
C PRO A 41 -8.90 -13.00 -1.26
N ASP A 42 -9.44 -11.98 -1.93
CA ASP A 42 -10.53 -12.17 -2.90
C ASP A 42 -10.08 -12.86 -4.20
N VAL A 43 -8.76 -12.97 -4.44
CA VAL A 43 -8.21 -13.44 -5.72
C VAL A 43 -7.25 -14.61 -5.55
N PHE A 44 -6.45 -14.62 -4.48
CA PHE A 44 -5.36 -15.57 -4.27
C PHE A 44 -5.45 -16.35 -2.93
N ASP A 45 -6.61 -16.36 -2.26
CA ASP A 45 -6.84 -17.14 -1.03
C ASP A 45 -7.16 -18.62 -1.32
N VAL A 46 -6.20 -19.33 -1.92
CA VAL A 46 -6.23 -20.79 -2.01
C VAL A 46 -4.97 -21.38 -1.36
N PRO A 47 -5.07 -22.39 -0.49
CA PRO A 47 -3.91 -22.94 0.24
C PRO A 47 -2.75 -23.35 -0.67
N GLU A 48 -3.06 -23.84 -1.87
CA GLU A 48 -2.07 -24.25 -2.88
C GLU A 48 -1.26 -23.06 -3.41
N PHE A 49 -1.85 -21.86 -3.50
CA PHE A 49 -1.17 -20.68 -4.01
C PHE A 49 -0.01 -20.29 -3.10
N ARG A 50 -0.22 -20.27 -1.78
CA ARG A 50 0.84 -19.90 -0.83
C ARG A 50 2.00 -20.88 -0.85
N ARG A 51 1.70 -22.19 -0.91
CA ARG A 51 2.71 -23.24 -1.05
C ARG A 51 3.51 -23.13 -2.34
N ASP A 52 2.85 -22.80 -3.44
CA ASP A 52 3.51 -22.66 -4.75
C ASP A 52 4.29 -21.33 -4.83
N PHE A 53 3.80 -20.27 -4.18
CA PHE A 53 4.48 -18.97 -4.07
C PHE A 53 5.84 -19.10 -3.36
N ASP A 54 5.92 -19.95 -2.33
CA ASP A 54 7.17 -20.23 -1.61
C ASP A 54 8.23 -20.93 -2.49
N GLN A 55 7.83 -21.54 -3.61
CA GLN A 55 8.74 -22.26 -4.52
C GLN A 55 9.24 -21.40 -5.68
N VAL A 56 8.65 -20.22 -5.89
CA VAL A 56 8.99 -19.34 -7.02
C VAL A 56 9.44 -17.95 -6.57
N LEU A 57 10.09 -17.25 -7.48
CA LEU A 57 10.47 -15.84 -7.40
C LEU A 57 9.75 -15.08 -8.52
N LEU A 58 9.11 -13.98 -8.15
CA LEU A 58 8.51 -13.05 -9.09
C LEU A 58 9.48 -11.88 -9.34
N LEU A 59 10.19 -11.93 -10.45
CA LEU A 59 11.23 -10.96 -10.79
C LEU A 59 10.66 -9.85 -11.67
N THR A 60 10.83 -8.59 -11.26
CA THR A 60 10.49 -7.46 -12.14
C THR A 60 11.58 -7.33 -13.20
N TYR A 61 11.30 -7.74 -14.43
CA TYR A 61 12.25 -7.70 -15.54
C TYR A 61 12.27 -6.35 -16.25
N GLU A 62 11.09 -5.79 -16.47
CA GLU A 62 10.92 -4.49 -17.10
C GLU A 62 9.94 -3.67 -16.27
N GLY A 63 10.31 -2.42 -16.00
CA GLY A 63 9.43 -1.44 -15.36
C GLY A 63 9.46 -0.15 -16.15
N TYR A 64 8.31 0.33 -16.58
CA TYR A 64 8.16 1.61 -17.25
C TYR A 64 7.14 2.47 -16.50
N SER A 65 7.42 3.75 -16.38
CA SER A 65 6.50 4.72 -15.79
C SER A 65 6.59 6.07 -16.48
N ARG A 66 5.43 6.71 -16.65
CA ARG A 66 5.29 8.04 -17.23
C ARG A 66 4.56 8.95 -16.25
N ASN A 67 5.22 10.05 -15.89
CA ASN A 67 4.61 11.16 -15.13
C ASN A 67 3.71 11.98 -16.07
N LEU A 68 2.48 12.26 -15.63
CA LEU A 68 1.48 13.00 -16.40
C LEU A 68 1.04 14.28 -15.69
N ALA A 69 0.86 14.23 -14.38
CA ALA A 69 0.50 15.37 -13.55
C ALA A 69 1.08 15.20 -12.13
N PRO A 70 1.35 16.30 -11.40
CA PRO A 70 1.81 16.20 -10.01
C PRO A 70 0.67 15.77 -9.09
N ALA A 71 0.96 14.84 -8.18
CA ALA A 71 0.21 14.63 -6.94
C ALA A 71 0.96 15.26 -5.75
N ASN A 72 0.23 15.83 -4.81
CA ASN A 72 0.75 16.56 -3.65
C ASN A 72 0.52 15.76 -2.35
N LEU A 73 1.22 16.15 -1.28
CA LEU A 73 1.02 15.57 0.05
C LEU A 73 -0.47 15.57 0.44
N GLY A 74 -0.99 14.40 0.84
CA GLY A 74 -2.39 14.23 1.22
C GLY A 74 -3.36 14.08 0.06
N ASP A 75 -2.92 14.19 -1.20
CA ASP A 75 -3.77 13.80 -2.34
C ASP A 75 -4.10 12.31 -2.21
N ARG A 76 -5.39 12.00 -2.37
CA ARG A 76 -5.87 10.63 -2.51
C ARG A 76 -5.99 10.25 -3.97
N LEU A 77 -5.36 9.14 -4.32
CA LEU A 77 -5.31 8.59 -5.66
C LEU A 77 -6.00 7.23 -5.71
N VAL A 78 -6.31 6.78 -6.92
CA VAL A 78 -6.67 5.39 -7.20
C VAL A 78 -5.70 4.83 -8.24
N VAL A 79 -5.17 3.65 -7.95
CA VAL A 79 -4.37 2.84 -8.86
C VAL A 79 -5.28 1.77 -9.46
N LEU A 80 -5.52 1.84 -10.76
CA LEU A 80 -6.26 0.83 -11.51
C LEU A 80 -5.26 -0.08 -12.21
N THR A 81 -5.36 -1.37 -11.93
CA THR A 81 -4.47 -2.42 -12.43
C THR A 81 -5.23 -3.36 -13.36
N THR A 82 -4.59 -3.70 -14.47
CA THR A 82 -5.02 -4.68 -15.47
C THR A 82 -3.84 -5.57 -15.85
N LEU A 83 -4.12 -6.64 -16.59
CA LEU A 83 -3.11 -7.60 -17.02
C LEU A 83 -2.96 -7.61 -18.54
N GLU A 84 -1.75 -7.81 -19.06
CA GLU A 84 -1.46 -7.88 -20.49
C GLU A 84 -0.44 -9.00 -20.75
N GLU A 85 -0.47 -9.59 -21.96
CA GLU A 85 0.56 -10.49 -22.49
C GLU A 85 1.07 -11.56 -21.50
N ARG A 86 0.15 -12.41 -21.01
CA ARG A 86 0.55 -13.59 -20.23
C ARG A 86 1.22 -14.63 -21.15
N GLY A 87 2.52 -14.78 -21.00
CA GLY A 87 3.30 -15.87 -21.56
C GLY A 87 3.42 -17.04 -20.59
N ALA A 88 4.20 -18.06 -20.96
CA ALA A 88 4.43 -19.23 -20.11
C ALA A 88 5.16 -18.87 -18.80
N VAL A 89 6.14 -17.96 -18.88
CA VAL A 89 7.03 -17.58 -17.76
C VAL A 89 6.91 -16.10 -17.38
N SER A 90 6.02 -15.35 -18.04
CA SER A 90 5.93 -13.89 -17.89
C SER A 90 4.50 -13.38 -17.87
N ILE A 91 4.26 -12.28 -17.16
CA ILE A 91 3.01 -11.54 -17.20
C ILE A 91 3.28 -10.04 -17.07
N ARG A 92 2.49 -9.21 -17.76
CA ARG A 92 2.58 -7.75 -17.64
C ARG A 92 1.42 -7.20 -16.82
N PHE A 93 1.75 -6.39 -15.83
CA PHE A 93 0.80 -5.59 -15.07
C PHE A 93 0.78 -4.18 -15.65
N CYS A 94 -0.42 -3.64 -15.88
CA CYS A 94 -0.64 -2.34 -16.49
C CYS A 94 -1.34 -1.43 -15.49
N PHE A 95 -0.81 -0.22 -15.28
CA PHE A 95 -1.19 0.65 -14.17
C PHE A 95 -1.64 2.02 -14.66
N ARG A 96 -2.76 2.47 -14.12
CA ARG A 96 -3.31 3.82 -14.33
C ARG A 96 -3.54 4.45 -12.97
N THR A 97 -2.93 5.60 -12.72
CA THR A 97 -3.09 6.34 -11.46
C THR A 97 -3.83 7.63 -11.71
N LEU A 98 -4.93 7.85 -10.99
CA LEU A 98 -5.79 9.02 -11.16
C LEU A 98 -6.12 9.69 -9.82
N LYS A 99 -6.35 11.00 -9.85
CA LYS A 99 -6.90 11.79 -8.73
C LYS A 99 -8.42 11.67 -8.64
N SER A 100 -8.98 12.20 -7.55
CA SER A 100 -10.43 12.29 -7.30
C SER A 100 -11.20 13.12 -8.33
N ASP A 101 -10.55 14.08 -8.98
CA ASP A 101 -11.12 14.86 -10.08
C ASP A 101 -10.98 14.16 -11.46
N GLY A 102 -10.47 12.93 -11.49
CA GLY A 102 -10.23 12.15 -12.70
C GLY A 102 -8.97 12.56 -13.48
N THR A 103 -8.13 13.45 -12.94
CA THR A 103 -6.85 13.83 -13.56
C THR A 103 -5.87 12.64 -13.54
N PRO A 104 -5.34 12.20 -14.70
CA PRO A 104 -4.27 11.22 -14.75
C PRO A 104 -2.98 11.75 -14.12
N VAL A 105 -2.45 11.03 -13.13
CA VAL A 105 -1.18 11.35 -12.44
C VAL A 105 -0.01 10.63 -13.09
N ALA A 106 -0.16 9.31 -13.27
CA ALA A 106 0.87 8.45 -13.83
C ALA A 106 0.26 7.23 -14.53
N CYS A 107 0.99 6.70 -15.51
CA CYS A 107 0.73 5.38 -16.08
C CYS A 107 2.02 4.63 -16.31
N GLY A 108 1.95 3.30 -16.31
CA GLY A 108 3.12 2.48 -16.51
C GLY A 108 2.78 1.01 -16.55
N PHE A 109 3.79 0.19 -16.75
CA PHE A 109 3.64 -1.25 -16.72
C PHE A 109 4.86 -1.91 -16.08
N GLN A 110 4.66 -3.12 -15.57
CA GLN A 110 5.73 -3.99 -15.08
C GLN A 110 5.58 -5.35 -15.73
N THR A 111 6.63 -5.81 -16.40
CA THR A 111 6.73 -7.20 -16.86
C THR A 111 7.43 -8.00 -15.77
N VAL A 112 6.73 -9.00 -15.24
CA VAL A 112 7.21 -9.90 -14.19
C VAL A 112 7.51 -11.26 -14.81
N LEU A 113 8.67 -11.82 -14.44
CA LEU A 113 9.09 -13.17 -14.79
C LEU A 113 8.94 -14.10 -13.59
N CYS A 114 8.55 -15.34 -13.85
CA CYS A 114 8.58 -16.42 -12.87
C CYS A 114 9.91 -17.17 -12.96
N ALA A 115 10.59 -17.30 -11.83
CA ALA A 115 11.81 -18.10 -11.71
C ALA A 115 11.66 -19.10 -10.56
N ASP A 116 12.28 -20.26 -10.70
CA ASP A 116 12.39 -21.23 -9.62
C ASP A 116 13.26 -20.65 -8.50
N ARG A 117 12.80 -20.76 -7.25
CA ARG A 117 13.49 -20.11 -6.11
C ARG A 117 14.84 -20.74 -5.81
N THR A 118 14.99 -22.04 -6.04
CA THR A 118 16.21 -22.78 -5.68
C THR A 118 17.31 -22.56 -6.70
N SER A 119 16.98 -22.65 -7.98
CA SER A 119 17.92 -22.58 -9.09
C SER A 119 18.06 -21.18 -9.69
N GLY A 120 17.08 -20.29 -9.48
CA GLY A 120 17.00 -18.98 -10.13
C GLY A 120 16.67 -19.04 -11.62
N ALA A 121 16.45 -20.24 -12.18
CA ALA A 121 16.13 -20.41 -13.60
C ALA A 121 14.68 -19.99 -13.90
N LEU A 122 14.45 -19.38 -15.08
CA LEU A 122 13.10 -19.06 -15.52
C LEU A 122 12.25 -20.33 -15.65
N CYS A 123 11.05 -20.30 -15.09
CA CYS A 123 10.13 -21.43 -15.09
C CYS A 123 8.72 -20.98 -15.42
N SER A 124 7.87 -21.92 -15.85
CA SER A 124 6.45 -21.63 -16.03
C SER A 124 5.81 -21.29 -14.69
N PHE A 125 4.79 -20.44 -14.71
CA PHE A 125 3.98 -20.21 -13.51
C PHE A 125 3.39 -21.53 -12.98
N PRO A 126 3.36 -21.75 -11.66
CA PRO A 126 2.67 -22.88 -11.06
C PRO A 126 1.18 -22.90 -11.42
N GLU A 127 0.55 -24.07 -11.39
CA GLU A 127 -0.86 -24.24 -11.78
C GLU A 127 -1.82 -23.39 -10.93
N SER A 128 -1.51 -23.20 -9.64
CA SER A 128 -2.27 -22.30 -8.76
C SER A 128 -2.29 -20.85 -9.28
N PHE A 129 -1.14 -20.31 -9.71
CA PHE A 129 -1.05 -18.99 -10.33
C PHE A 129 -1.85 -18.93 -11.62
N LEU A 130 -1.73 -19.96 -12.47
CA LEU A 130 -2.46 -20.00 -13.75
C LEU A 130 -3.97 -19.94 -13.51
N ARG A 131 -4.50 -20.71 -12.56
CA ARG A 131 -5.93 -20.69 -12.19
C ARG A 131 -6.38 -19.32 -11.68
N CYS A 132 -5.58 -18.67 -10.84
CA CYS A 132 -5.88 -17.31 -10.37
C CYS A 132 -5.80 -16.28 -11.51
N PHE A 133 -4.86 -16.40 -12.44
CA PHE A 133 -4.84 -15.53 -13.62
C PHE A 133 -6.04 -15.77 -14.53
N ASP A 134 -6.49 -17.02 -14.67
CA ASP A 134 -7.67 -17.34 -15.48
C ASP A 134 -8.96 -16.78 -14.84
N SER A 135 -9.07 -16.78 -13.51
CA SER A 135 -10.20 -16.14 -12.80
C SER A 135 -10.21 -14.60 -12.97
N LEU A 136 -9.05 -14.01 -13.25
CA LEU A 136 -8.87 -12.59 -13.57
C LEU A 136 -9.06 -12.25 -15.05
N SER A 137 -9.55 -13.16 -15.89
CA SER A 137 -9.79 -12.91 -17.32
C SER A 137 -10.55 -11.61 -17.63
N GLY A 138 -11.44 -11.18 -16.73
CA GLY A 138 -12.20 -9.92 -16.86
C GLY A 138 -11.37 -8.63 -16.78
N ILE A 139 -10.15 -8.68 -16.26
CA ILE A 139 -9.24 -7.51 -16.11
C ILE A 139 -8.05 -7.54 -17.07
N PHE A 140 -8.02 -8.47 -18.02
CA PHE A 140 -7.02 -8.44 -19.09
C PHE A 140 -7.31 -7.28 -20.07
N GLU A 141 -6.26 -6.61 -20.51
CA GLU A 141 -6.30 -5.64 -21.58
C GLU A 141 -6.87 -6.27 -22.83
N ARG A 142 -7.79 -5.56 -23.49
CA ARG A 142 -8.41 -6.05 -24.72
C ARG A 142 -7.40 -5.98 -25.85
N ALA A 143 -7.38 -7.02 -26.68
CA ALA A 143 -6.63 -6.99 -27.93
C ALA A 143 -7.12 -5.81 -28.80
N GLY A 144 -6.23 -4.88 -29.08
CA GLY A 144 -6.46 -3.69 -29.89
C GLY A 144 -5.36 -3.49 -30.93
N ALA A 145 -5.45 -2.41 -31.70
CA ALA A 145 -4.43 -2.07 -32.70
C ALA A 145 -3.07 -1.73 -32.07
N ARG A 146 -3.06 -1.34 -30.79
CA ARG A 146 -1.87 -1.09 -29.98
C ARG A 146 -2.04 -1.78 -28.63
N SER A 147 -0.95 -2.30 -28.09
CA SER A 147 -0.92 -2.76 -26.71
C SER A 147 -0.97 -1.57 -25.74
N PHE A 148 -1.32 -1.83 -24.48
CA PHE A 148 -1.20 -0.83 -23.42
C PHE A 148 0.25 -0.31 -23.33
N ARG A 149 1.24 -1.22 -23.41
CA ARG A 149 2.66 -0.89 -23.45
C ARG A 149 2.98 0.12 -24.55
N ASP A 150 2.53 -0.14 -25.78
CA ASP A 150 2.78 0.75 -26.92
C ASP A 150 2.19 2.14 -26.69
N CYS A 151 0.95 2.20 -26.20
CA CYS A 151 0.27 3.47 -25.93
C CYS A 151 0.97 4.30 -24.84
N VAL A 152 1.42 3.66 -23.76
CA VAL A 152 2.11 4.31 -22.65
C VAL A 152 3.52 4.76 -23.03
N GLN A 153 4.24 3.97 -23.82
CA GLN A 153 5.56 4.32 -24.35
C GLN A 153 5.46 5.48 -25.35
N GLN A 154 4.53 5.41 -26.31
CA GLN A 154 4.31 6.47 -27.30
C GLN A 154 3.90 7.81 -26.64
N GLY A 155 3.04 7.76 -25.61
CA GLY A 155 2.56 8.96 -24.95
C GLY A 155 1.70 9.87 -25.84
N GLY A 156 1.61 11.14 -25.50
CA GLY A 156 0.88 12.14 -26.30
C GLY A 156 -0.58 11.76 -26.54
N SER A 157 -1.01 11.77 -27.80
CA SER A 157 -2.40 11.42 -28.17
C SER A 157 -2.76 9.96 -27.87
N ALA A 158 -1.78 9.04 -27.79
CA ALA A 158 -2.02 7.64 -27.46
C ALA A 158 -2.53 7.47 -26.00
N LEU A 159 -2.23 8.41 -25.11
CA LEU A 159 -2.74 8.38 -23.73
C LEU A 159 -4.25 8.55 -23.64
N LYS A 160 -4.93 9.00 -24.70
CA LYS A 160 -6.39 9.01 -24.76
C LYS A 160 -7.00 7.61 -24.73
N GLU A 161 -6.26 6.60 -25.20
CA GLU A 161 -6.66 5.19 -25.13
C GLU A 161 -6.40 4.59 -23.75
N VAL A 162 -5.36 5.08 -23.05
CA VAL A 162 -5.03 4.68 -21.68
C VAL A 162 -6.02 5.28 -20.67
N PHE A 163 -6.42 6.53 -20.89
CA PHE A 163 -7.32 7.31 -20.03
C PHE A 163 -8.54 7.84 -20.76
N PRO A 164 -9.40 6.97 -21.32
CA PRO A 164 -10.68 7.39 -21.88
C PRO A 164 -11.57 7.98 -20.77
N GLU A 165 -12.59 8.75 -21.15
CA GLU A 165 -13.46 9.44 -20.19
C GLU A 165 -14.14 8.47 -19.21
N SER A 166 -14.47 7.26 -19.66
CA SER A 166 -15.03 6.20 -18.81
C SER A 166 -14.13 5.83 -17.62
N ILE A 167 -12.81 5.89 -17.80
CA ILE A 167 -11.82 5.61 -16.74
C ILE A 167 -11.68 6.78 -15.78
N ARG A 168 -11.74 8.01 -16.31
CA ARG A 168 -11.75 9.22 -15.48
C ARG A 168 -13.00 9.27 -14.62
N ALA A 169 -14.16 8.95 -15.20
CA ALA A 169 -15.43 8.84 -14.49
C ALA A 169 -15.41 7.73 -13.43
N LEU A 170 -14.83 6.57 -13.76
CA LEU A 170 -14.64 5.49 -12.79
C LEU A 170 -13.78 5.96 -11.60
N ALA A 171 -12.64 6.62 -11.84
CA ALA A 171 -11.78 7.12 -10.77
C ALA A 171 -12.50 8.12 -9.86
N LYS A 172 -13.25 9.06 -10.44
CA LYS A 172 -14.10 10.00 -9.69
C LYS A 172 -15.10 9.26 -8.80
N SER A 173 -15.78 8.27 -9.35
CA SER A 173 -16.77 7.45 -8.62
C SER A 173 -16.14 6.69 -7.46
N LEU A 174 -15.00 6.03 -7.67
CA LEU A 174 -14.31 5.25 -6.64
C LEU A 174 -13.76 6.12 -5.50
N LEU A 175 -13.38 7.37 -5.81
CA LEU A 175 -12.81 8.29 -4.85
C LEU A 175 -13.84 9.22 -4.19
N ALA A 176 -15.09 9.22 -4.65
CA ALA A 176 -16.18 9.99 -4.04
C ALA A 176 -16.61 9.42 -2.67
N ASP A 177 -16.57 8.10 -2.51
CA ASP A 177 -16.78 7.43 -1.23
C ASP A 177 -15.63 6.44 -0.94
N PRO A 178 -14.58 6.89 -0.24
CA PRO A 178 -13.42 6.06 0.07
C PRO A 178 -13.76 4.83 0.92
N ALA A 179 -14.81 4.89 1.75
CA ALA A 179 -15.23 3.74 2.55
C ALA A 179 -15.78 2.61 1.66
N SER A 180 -16.38 2.96 0.51
CA SER A 180 -16.93 1.99 -0.44
C SER A 180 -15.88 1.15 -1.16
N LEU A 181 -14.64 1.65 -1.28
CA LEU A 181 -13.53 0.94 -1.94
C LEU A 181 -12.85 -0.05 -1.01
N GLY A 182 -12.92 0.17 0.32
CA GLY A 182 -12.19 -0.60 1.30
C GLY A 182 -10.68 -0.49 1.05
N THR A 183 -9.97 -1.63 1.10
CA THR A 183 -8.52 -1.69 0.83
C THR A 183 -8.19 -1.93 -0.64
N SER A 184 -8.99 -2.73 -1.34
CA SER A 184 -8.80 -3.04 -2.78
C SER A 184 -9.95 -3.90 -3.28
N ARG A 185 -10.31 -3.82 -4.56
CA ARG A 185 -11.29 -4.75 -5.18
C ARG A 185 -11.26 -4.74 -6.71
N VAL A 186 -11.83 -5.78 -7.32
CA VAL A 186 -12.16 -5.77 -8.75
C VAL A 186 -13.40 -4.92 -8.99
N VAL A 187 -13.34 -4.00 -9.96
CA VAL A 187 -14.43 -3.11 -10.38
C VAL A 187 -14.68 -3.23 -11.88
N SER A 188 -15.91 -3.03 -12.33
CA SER A 188 -16.28 -3.04 -13.74
C SER A 188 -16.77 -1.67 -14.20
N LEU A 189 -16.48 -1.31 -15.45
CA LEU A 189 -17.01 -0.09 -16.07
C LEU A 189 -18.54 -0.08 -16.18
N GLU A 190 -19.17 -1.25 -16.27
CA GLU A 190 -20.63 -1.39 -16.42
C GLU A 190 -21.39 -1.20 -15.09
N GLY A 191 -20.71 -1.34 -13.95
CA GLY A 191 -21.31 -1.17 -12.61
C GLY A 191 -21.36 0.27 -12.11
N ALA A 192 -20.73 1.21 -12.81
CA ALA A 192 -20.63 2.61 -12.35
C ALA A 192 -21.91 3.44 -12.58
N SER A 193 -22.93 2.88 -13.25
CA SER A 193 -24.16 3.61 -13.61
C SER A 193 -25.28 3.54 -12.55
N ALA A 194 -25.08 2.90 -11.39
CA ALA A 194 -26.14 2.70 -10.40
C ALA A 194 -25.77 3.13 -8.97
N ALA A 195 -24.79 4.02 -8.79
CA ALA A 195 -24.59 4.68 -7.49
C ALA A 195 -25.53 5.89 -7.39
N SER A 196 -26.69 5.60 -6.79
CA SER A 196 -27.66 6.50 -6.18
C SER A 196 -27.05 7.82 -5.70
N ALA A 197 -27.84 8.89 -5.81
CA ALA A 197 -27.67 10.16 -5.11
C ALA A 197 -27.58 9.92 -3.59
N ALA A 198 -26.40 9.51 -3.12
CA ALA A 198 -26.08 9.43 -1.72
C ALA A 198 -25.83 10.85 -1.24
N LYS A 199 -26.66 11.28 -0.27
CA LYS A 199 -26.44 12.49 0.50
C LYS A 199 -24.98 12.54 0.94
N SER A 200 -24.32 13.66 0.65
CA SER A 200 -22.97 13.95 1.11
C SER A 200 -22.82 13.53 2.56
N PRO A 201 -21.91 12.60 2.91
CA PRO A 201 -21.42 12.57 4.28
C PRO A 201 -20.72 13.90 4.48
N ASP A 202 -21.10 14.64 5.51
CA ASP A 202 -20.43 15.87 5.90
C ASP A 202 -18.93 15.63 5.83
N ALA A 203 -18.26 16.34 4.93
CA ALA A 203 -16.81 16.32 4.87
C ALA A 203 -16.33 16.62 6.29
N LEU A 204 -15.48 15.75 6.84
CA LEU A 204 -14.77 16.02 8.09
C LEU A 204 -13.84 17.21 7.84
N VAL A 205 -14.41 18.42 7.90
CA VAL A 205 -13.67 19.67 7.86
C VAL A 205 -13.02 19.79 9.22
N LEU A 206 -11.72 19.50 9.27
CA LEU A 206 -10.94 19.77 10.46
C LEU A 206 -11.03 21.28 10.75
N PRO A 207 -11.43 21.68 11.97
CA PRO A 207 -11.51 23.09 12.31
C PRO A 207 -10.12 23.75 12.19
N PRO A 208 -10.04 25.04 11.86
CA PRO A 208 -8.78 25.78 11.92
C PRO A 208 -8.10 25.58 13.29
N GLY A 209 -6.85 25.12 13.29
CA GLY A 209 -6.11 24.80 14.52
C GLY A 209 -6.21 23.33 14.99
N ALA A 210 -6.83 22.45 14.22
CA ALA A 210 -6.83 21.01 14.50
C ALA A 210 -5.39 20.47 14.60
N THR A 211 -5.12 19.73 15.68
CA THR A 211 -3.81 19.12 15.93
C THR A 211 -3.89 17.63 15.62
N ALA A 212 -3.05 17.18 14.70
CA ALA A 212 -2.83 15.78 14.39
C ALA A 212 -1.50 15.32 15.00
N PHE A 213 -1.49 14.14 15.61
CA PHE A 213 -0.26 13.48 16.00
C PHE A 213 0.15 12.53 14.88
N LEU A 214 1.33 12.79 14.34
CA LEU A 214 1.98 11.97 13.32
C LEU A 214 2.94 11.01 14.02
N PHE A 215 2.88 9.75 13.63
CA PHE A 215 3.80 8.73 14.10
C PHE A 215 4.98 8.68 13.13
N ALA A 216 6.17 8.54 13.67
CA ALA A 216 7.38 8.51 12.86
C ALA A 216 7.43 7.21 12.01
N GLY A 217 8.05 7.27 10.83
CA GLY A 217 8.11 6.15 9.88
C GLY A 217 9.26 5.17 10.16
N GLN A 218 9.43 4.15 9.31
CA GLN A 218 10.54 3.19 9.41
C GLN A 218 11.92 3.89 9.50
N GLY A 219 12.80 3.38 10.37
CA GLY A 219 14.15 3.92 10.56
C GLY A 219 14.24 5.18 11.43
N SER A 220 13.13 5.61 12.05
CA SER A 220 13.08 6.75 12.97
C SER A 220 13.08 6.34 14.45
N PHE A 221 13.32 5.06 14.74
CA PHE A 221 13.31 4.58 16.12
C PHE A 221 14.48 5.17 16.89
N GLU A 222 14.17 5.97 17.91
CA GLU A 222 15.16 6.56 18.82
C GLU A 222 15.07 5.89 20.19
N PRO A 223 15.98 4.95 20.54
CA PRO A 223 15.95 4.20 21.79
C PRO A 223 15.87 5.07 23.05
N GLY A 224 16.57 6.22 23.05
CA GLY A 224 16.55 7.15 24.17
C GLY A 224 15.18 7.80 24.37
N LEU A 225 14.52 8.17 23.28
CA LEU A 225 13.18 8.76 23.33
C LEU A 225 12.14 7.72 23.78
N TYR A 226 12.22 6.49 23.29
CA TYR A 226 11.35 5.40 23.73
C TYR A 226 11.39 5.19 25.24
N LEU A 227 12.59 5.13 25.82
CA LEU A 227 12.78 4.95 27.27
C LEU A 227 12.29 6.15 28.08
N GLN A 228 12.52 7.37 27.59
CA GLN A 228 11.97 8.57 28.22
C GLN A 228 10.44 8.55 28.24
N LEU A 229 9.81 8.22 27.11
CA LEU A 229 8.36 8.12 27.00
C LEU A 229 7.78 7.01 27.88
N LYS A 230 8.46 5.87 27.95
CA LYS A 230 8.11 4.76 28.85
C LYS A 230 8.16 5.18 30.32
N ALA A 231 9.18 5.93 30.72
CA ALA A 231 9.33 6.42 32.10
C ALA A 231 8.29 7.50 32.48
N LEU A 232 7.72 8.19 31.50
CA LEU A 232 6.68 9.21 31.71
C LEU A 232 5.28 8.62 31.91
N ASP A 233 5.12 7.29 31.81
CA ASP A 233 3.85 6.60 31.97
C ASP A 233 3.90 5.57 33.12
N PRO A 234 3.50 5.93 34.35
CA PRO A 234 3.65 5.07 35.53
C PRO A 234 2.74 3.83 35.52
N ASP A 235 1.66 3.83 34.73
CA ASP A 235 0.68 2.73 34.68
C ASP A 235 0.92 1.77 33.49
N LEU A 236 2.03 1.96 32.77
CA LEU A 236 2.30 1.31 31.49
C LEU A 236 2.62 -0.19 31.61
N GLU A 237 3.06 -0.66 32.78
CA GLU A 237 3.53 -2.04 32.99
C GLU A 237 2.49 -3.10 32.61
N GLY A 238 1.22 -2.91 33.02
CA GLY A 238 0.13 -3.84 32.70
C GLY A 238 -0.21 -3.85 31.20
N GLU A 239 -0.08 -2.72 30.53
CA GLU A 239 -0.32 -2.63 29.09
C GLU A 239 0.81 -3.27 28.28
N LEU A 240 2.07 -3.11 28.69
CA LEU A 240 3.20 -3.77 28.05
C LEU A 240 3.13 -5.30 28.18
N GLN A 241 2.59 -5.82 29.28
CA GLN A 241 2.28 -7.25 29.40
C GLN A 241 1.23 -7.70 28.38
N GLY A 242 0.21 -6.88 28.14
CA GLY A 242 -0.77 -7.13 27.08
C GLY A 242 -0.15 -7.12 25.67
N VAL A 243 0.76 -6.16 25.40
CA VAL A 243 1.52 -6.11 24.15
C VAL A 243 2.39 -7.35 23.98
N ALA A 244 3.13 -7.77 25.02
CA ALA A 244 3.94 -8.97 24.99
C ALA A 244 3.10 -10.22 24.65
N ALA A 245 1.96 -10.38 25.31
CA ALA A 245 1.04 -11.50 25.04
C ALA A 245 0.50 -11.49 23.60
N ALA A 246 0.14 -10.31 23.08
CA ALA A 246 -0.33 -10.17 21.70
C ALA A 246 0.78 -10.46 20.67
N CYS A 247 2.00 -9.97 20.90
CA CYS A 247 3.15 -10.26 20.05
C CYS A 247 3.48 -11.76 20.04
N ARG A 248 3.48 -12.41 21.21
CA ARG A 248 3.74 -13.85 21.34
C ARG A 248 2.70 -14.69 20.61
N ALA A 249 1.42 -14.32 20.69
CA ALA A 249 0.35 -14.98 19.93
C ALA A 249 0.55 -14.87 18.41
N ALA A 250 1.22 -13.81 17.95
CA ALA A 250 1.60 -13.60 16.55
C ALA A 250 3.00 -14.15 16.20
N GLY A 251 3.65 -14.90 17.09
CA GLY A 251 4.97 -15.48 16.88
C GLY A 251 6.13 -14.48 16.92
N VAL A 252 5.94 -13.33 17.57
CA VAL A 252 6.96 -12.29 17.74
C VAL A 252 7.36 -12.19 19.22
N GLU A 253 8.65 -12.40 19.50
CA GLU A 253 9.24 -12.23 20.84
C GLU A 253 9.55 -10.74 21.07
N ALA A 254 8.67 -10.04 21.78
CA ALA A 254 8.76 -8.60 22.01
C ALA A 254 9.37 -8.24 23.37
N GLU A 255 9.44 -9.21 24.28
CA GLU A 255 9.86 -9.09 25.66
C GLU A 255 11.23 -8.40 25.83
N PRO A 256 12.27 -8.67 25.00
CA PRO A 256 13.55 -7.98 25.12
C PRO A 256 13.44 -6.46 24.95
N LEU A 257 12.61 -5.98 24.03
CA LEU A 257 12.37 -4.56 23.83
C LEU A 257 11.49 -3.98 24.95
N LEU A 258 10.41 -4.67 25.30
CA LEU A 258 9.44 -4.20 26.29
C LEU A 258 10.03 -4.14 27.70
N ALA A 259 10.95 -5.04 28.05
CA ALA A 259 11.62 -5.08 29.35
C ALA A 259 12.83 -4.14 29.45
N ALA A 260 13.31 -3.58 28.34
CA ALA A 260 14.51 -2.74 28.31
C ALA A 260 14.40 -1.55 29.27
N ARG A 261 15.48 -1.29 30.02
CA ARG A 261 15.57 -0.20 31.01
C ARG A 261 16.55 0.89 30.61
N ASP A 262 17.48 0.58 29.73
CA ASP A 262 18.43 1.54 29.17
C ASP A 262 18.63 1.35 27.67
N VAL A 263 19.34 2.30 27.06
CA VAL A 263 19.58 2.32 25.60
C VAL A 263 20.38 1.10 25.15
N SER A 264 21.24 0.56 25.99
CA SER A 264 22.06 -0.61 25.66
C SER A 264 21.20 -1.87 25.59
N ASP A 265 20.21 -2.02 26.49
CA ASP A 265 19.23 -3.10 26.43
C ASP A 265 18.36 -3.02 25.17
N VAL A 266 17.89 -1.82 24.81
CA VAL A 266 17.13 -1.63 23.56
C VAL A 266 17.97 -2.00 22.35
N ARG A 267 19.23 -1.54 22.28
CA ARG A 267 20.14 -1.89 21.18
C ARG A 267 20.39 -3.39 21.08
N ARG A 268 20.63 -4.05 22.22
CA ARG A 268 20.80 -5.51 22.25
C ARG A 268 19.57 -6.24 21.71
N ALA A 269 18.37 -5.81 22.11
CA ALA A 269 17.12 -6.36 21.60
C ALA A 269 16.96 -6.18 20.08
N LEU A 270 17.33 -5.02 19.55
CA LEU A 270 17.29 -4.75 18.11
C LEU A 270 18.36 -5.52 17.33
N ASP A 271 19.56 -5.70 17.89
CA ASP A 271 20.63 -6.47 17.26
C ASP A 271 20.27 -7.95 17.16
N GLU A 272 19.62 -8.50 18.19
CA GLU A 272 19.14 -9.88 18.22
C GLU A 272 17.87 -10.07 17.36
N LEU A 273 16.98 -9.08 17.35
CA LEU A 273 15.68 -9.14 16.67
C LEU A 273 15.37 -7.82 15.95
N PRO A 274 15.93 -7.58 14.75
CA PRO A 274 15.78 -6.31 14.03
C PRO A 274 14.34 -5.90 13.73
N GLN A 275 13.42 -6.87 13.63
CA GLN A 275 11.99 -6.62 13.44
C GLN A 275 11.34 -5.84 14.59
N LEU A 276 11.97 -5.79 15.77
CA LEU A 276 11.49 -5.02 16.92
C LEU A 276 11.58 -3.50 16.71
N ASP A 277 12.33 -3.03 15.70
CA ASP A 277 12.39 -1.62 15.31
C ASP A 277 11.00 -1.03 15.03
N GLN A 278 10.17 -1.77 14.27
CA GLN A 278 8.81 -1.34 13.93
C GLN A 278 7.89 -1.28 15.15
N LEU A 279 8.03 -2.25 16.06
CA LEU A 279 7.30 -2.24 17.32
C LEU A 279 7.72 -1.05 18.18
N GLY A 280 9.02 -0.75 18.25
CA GLY A 280 9.56 0.41 18.95
C GLY A 280 9.03 1.74 18.42
N ILE A 281 8.96 1.90 17.10
CA ILE A 281 8.39 3.08 16.44
C ILE A 281 6.92 3.25 16.83
N TYR A 282 6.13 2.17 16.71
CA TYR A 282 4.72 2.20 17.04
C TYR A 282 4.48 2.59 18.51
N LEU A 283 5.18 1.92 19.44
CA LEU A 283 5.05 2.20 20.87
C LEU A 283 5.48 3.62 21.21
N SER A 284 6.57 4.11 20.63
CA SER A 284 7.04 5.50 20.84
C SER A 284 5.99 6.52 20.41
N GLY A 285 5.34 6.29 19.27
CA GLY A 285 4.26 7.18 18.84
C GLY A 285 3.01 7.12 19.72
N VAL A 286 2.64 5.93 20.23
CA VAL A 286 1.49 5.78 21.14
C VAL A 286 1.78 6.48 22.47
N LEU A 287 2.95 6.25 23.05
CA LEU A 287 3.36 6.87 24.31
C LEU A 287 3.51 8.39 24.15
N GLY A 288 4.09 8.86 23.05
CA GLY A 288 4.18 10.28 22.72
C GLY A 288 2.81 10.94 22.59
N ALA A 289 1.87 10.27 21.91
CA ALA A 289 0.49 10.75 21.79
C ALA A 289 -0.21 10.85 23.16
N ARG A 290 -0.05 9.85 24.02
CA ARG A 290 -0.61 9.88 25.39
C ARG A 290 0.01 10.99 26.23
N TRP A 291 1.32 11.15 26.18
CA TRP A 291 2.00 12.22 26.90
C TRP A 291 1.48 13.59 26.45
N MET A 292 1.37 13.83 25.14
CA MET A 292 0.80 15.08 24.62
C MET A 292 -0.64 15.31 25.07
N GLN A 293 -1.48 14.27 25.13
CA GLN A 293 -2.84 14.37 25.68
C GLN A 293 -2.85 14.77 27.15
N ARG A 294 -1.96 14.18 27.98
CA ARG A 294 -1.83 14.55 29.41
C ARG A 294 -1.36 16.00 29.60
N GLN A 295 -0.57 16.54 28.66
CA GLN A 295 -0.15 17.94 28.65
C GLN A 295 -1.24 18.91 28.14
N GLY A 296 -2.50 18.46 28.04
CA GLY A 296 -3.63 19.29 27.64
C GLY A 296 -3.72 19.54 26.13
N ARG A 297 -2.92 18.85 25.30
CA ARG A 297 -3.09 18.90 23.84
C ARG A 297 -4.20 17.94 23.43
N ALA A 298 -5.39 18.50 23.18
CA ALA A 298 -6.50 17.73 22.65
C ALA A 298 -6.24 17.35 21.19
N ARG A 299 -6.32 16.05 20.89
CA ARG A 299 -6.17 15.53 19.53
C ARG A 299 -7.51 15.59 18.81
N THR A 300 -7.55 16.15 17.60
CA THR A 300 -8.75 16.08 16.75
C THR A 300 -8.76 14.78 15.92
N CYS A 301 -7.59 14.25 15.51
CA CYS A 301 -7.41 12.95 14.83
C CYS A 301 -6.00 12.34 15.08
N SER A 302 -5.84 11.00 15.05
CA SER A 302 -4.50 10.34 14.98
C SER A 302 -4.27 9.65 13.67
N TRP A 303 -3.02 9.73 13.17
CA TRP A 303 -2.58 9.10 11.94
C TRP A 303 -1.26 8.38 12.16
N GLY A 304 -1.29 7.06 12.23
CA GLY A 304 -0.09 6.22 12.33
C GLY A 304 0.34 5.67 10.98
N THR A 305 1.65 5.66 10.71
CA THR A 305 2.29 5.11 9.49
C THR A 305 2.76 3.66 9.65
N ALA A 306 2.18 2.89 10.58
CA ALA A 306 2.54 1.48 10.77
C ALA A 306 2.03 0.62 9.59
N SER A 307 2.82 0.58 8.51
CA SER A 307 2.74 -0.41 7.45
C SER A 307 3.23 -1.77 7.98
N GLY A 308 2.47 -2.34 8.91
CA GLY A 308 2.76 -3.61 9.54
C GLY A 308 1.50 -4.15 10.19
N ARG A 309 0.55 -4.65 9.39
CA ARG A 309 -0.40 -5.62 9.95
C ARG A 309 0.41 -6.87 10.27
N LEU A 310 0.48 -7.22 11.55
CA LEU A 310 0.75 -8.59 11.94
C LEU A 310 -0.31 -9.47 11.27
N PRO A 311 0.08 -10.53 10.54
CA PRO A 311 -0.88 -11.43 9.92
C PRO A 311 -1.77 -12.05 11.02
N ARG A 312 -3.08 -12.08 10.77
CA ARG A 312 -4.03 -12.87 11.54
C ARG A 312 -3.86 -14.35 11.22
#